data_AF-A0A1C6AJ09-F1
#
_entry.id   AF-A0A1C6AJ09-F1
#
_cell.length_a   1.000
_cell.length_b   1.000
_cell.length_c   1.000
_cell.angle_alpha   90.00
_cell.angle_beta   90.00
_cell.angle_gamma   90.00
#
_symmetry.space_group_name_H-M   'P 1'
#
loop_
_entity.id
_entity.type
_entity.pdbx_description
1 polymer ?
#
loop_
_entity_poly.entity_id
_entity_poly.type
_entity_poly.pdbx_seq_one_letter_code
_entity_poly.pdbx_strand_id
1 'polypeptide(L)'
;MYDVLRADRCISSNSLEARVPFGDLDFVKYVMSIDPEKKLNKYNIGKYLLRHAFENNYLPQNILYREKAAFSDAIDHSMVDYLKEYAELKYSNEEFKDLCKKYDYHSKPFTKESLLYMDIFEKHYQNQGKMIQDFWMPNKSW
;
A
#
# COMPACT_ATOMS: atom_id res chain seq x y z
N MET A 1 -4.65 2.60 8.51
CA MET A 1 -3.36 2.14 9.08
C MET A 1 -2.27 1.95 8.03
N TYR A 2 -2.61 1.74 6.75
CA TYR A 2 -1.61 1.42 5.71
C TYR A 2 -0.91 2.65 5.12
N ASP A 3 -1.51 3.32 4.13
CA ASP A 3 -0.82 4.35 3.33
C ASP A 3 -0.25 5.52 4.14
N VAL A 4 -0.96 5.95 5.19
CA VAL A 4 -0.53 7.05 6.06
C VAL A 4 0.68 6.67 6.90
N LEU A 5 0.78 5.41 7.38
CA LEU A 5 1.94 4.96 8.16
C LEU A 5 3.20 4.98 7.31
N ARG A 6 3.11 4.51 6.06
CA ARG A 6 4.21 4.55 5.09
C ARG A 6 4.61 5.99 4.76
N ALA A 7 3.63 6.84 4.42
CA ALA A 7 3.89 8.23 4.09
C ALA A 7 4.59 8.98 5.23
N ASP A 8 4.15 8.76 6.47
CA ASP A 8 4.71 9.39 7.66
C ASP A 8 6.11 8.84 8.01
N ARG A 9 6.26 7.52 8.19
CA ARG A 9 7.51 6.91 8.69
C ARG A 9 8.66 6.92 7.67
N CYS A 10 8.38 6.74 6.38
CA CYS A 10 9.44 6.72 5.36
C CYS A 10 10.02 8.12 5.08
N ILE A 11 9.23 9.17 5.28
CA ILE A 11 9.65 10.55 5.01
C ILE A 11 10.26 11.17 6.28
N SER A 12 9.64 10.95 7.45
CA SER A 12 10.16 11.45 8.75
C SER A 12 11.51 10.86 9.15
N SER A 13 11.86 9.66 8.67
CA SER A 13 13.21 9.09 8.86
C SER A 13 14.32 9.93 8.21
N ASN A 14 13.95 10.82 7.29
CA ASN A 14 14.84 11.76 6.62
C ASN A 14 14.61 13.22 7.08
N SER A 15 13.99 13.43 8.25
CA SER A 15 13.65 14.77 8.79
C SER A 15 12.78 15.62 7.84
N LEU A 16 11.92 14.96 7.05
CA LEU A 16 11.00 15.62 6.14
C LEU A 16 9.55 15.51 6.68
N GLU A 17 8.73 16.52 6.38
CA GLU A 17 7.30 16.56 6.74
C GLU A 17 6.44 16.30 5.49
N ALA A 18 5.61 15.26 5.55
CA ALA A 18 4.63 14.97 4.50
C ALA A 18 3.33 15.73 4.76
N ARG A 19 2.82 16.46 3.76
CA ARG A 19 1.47 17.04 3.77
C ARG A 19 0.56 16.30 2.80
N VAL A 20 -0.64 15.96 3.26
CA VAL A 20 -1.64 15.19 2.50
C VAL A 20 -2.92 15.99 2.33
N PRO A 21 -3.02 16.91 1.34
CA PRO A 21 -4.20 17.78 1.17
C PRO A 21 -5.53 17.02 1.03
N PHE A 22 -5.52 15.82 0.44
CA PHE A 22 -6.70 14.96 0.34
C PHE A 22 -7.18 14.40 1.69
N GLY A 23 -6.36 14.48 2.74
CA GLY A 23 -6.70 14.12 4.12
C GLY A 23 -7.19 15.30 4.97
N ASP A 24 -7.34 16.49 4.38
CA ASP A 24 -7.92 17.64 5.08
C ASP A 24 -9.36 17.34 5.54
N LEU A 25 -9.70 17.79 6.75
CA LEU A 25 -10.99 17.45 7.37
C LEU A 25 -12.17 18.07 6.61
N ASP A 26 -12.03 19.30 6.12
CA ASP A 26 -13.13 19.99 5.45
C ASP A 26 -13.30 19.47 4.02
N PHE A 27 -12.19 19.17 3.34
CA PHE A 27 -12.21 18.46 2.07
C PHE A 27 -12.91 17.08 2.19
N VAL A 28 -12.54 16.28 3.20
CA VAL A 28 -13.15 14.96 3.42
C VAL A 28 -14.64 15.09 3.72
N LYS A 29 -15.05 16.00 4.62
CA LYS A 29 -16.48 16.25 4.90
C LYS A 29 -17.25 16.61 3.64
N TYR A 30 -16.70 17.49 2.81
CA TYR A 30 -17.31 17.86 1.54
C TYR A 30 -17.46 16.65 0.61
N VAL A 31 -16.39 15.90 0.35
CA VAL A 31 -16.43 14.70 -0.53
C VAL A 31 -17.39 13.62 -0.01
N MET A 32 -17.50 13.47 1.32
CA MET A 32 -18.40 12.51 1.95
C MET A 32 -19.87 12.94 1.83
N SER A 33 -20.16 14.24 1.76
CA SER A 33 -21.51 14.78 1.54
C SER A 33 -22.03 14.61 0.10
N ILE A 34 -21.13 14.39 -0.87
CA ILE A 34 -21.50 14.16 -2.27
C ILE A 34 -22.24 12.82 -2.38
N ASP A 35 -23.38 12.85 -3.07
CA ASP A 35 -24.18 11.68 -3.44
C ASP A 35 -23.29 10.52 -3.96
N PRO A 36 -23.30 9.35 -3.28
CA PRO A 36 -22.54 8.18 -3.70
C PRO A 36 -22.76 7.79 -5.17
N GLU A 37 -23.95 7.99 -5.71
CA GLU A 37 -24.26 7.68 -7.12
C GLU A 37 -23.42 8.47 -8.12
N LYS A 38 -22.92 9.64 -7.73
CA LYS A 38 -22.01 10.46 -8.55
C LYS A 38 -20.55 10.01 -8.46
N LYS A 39 -20.20 9.22 -7.44
CA LYS A 39 -18.85 8.70 -7.22
C LYS A 39 -18.61 7.34 -7.87
N LEU A 40 -19.69 6.63 -8.24
CA LEU A 40 -19.62 5.38 -8.98
C LEU A 40 -19.00 5.57 -10.38
N ASN A 41 -18.26 4.57 -10.84
CA ASN A 41 -17.62 4.61 -12.14
C ASN A 41 -18.63 4.37 -13.27
N LYS A 42 -19.28 5.44 -13.74
CA LYS A 42 -20.27 5.41 -14.85
C LYS A 42 -19.63 5.64 -16.23
N TYR A 43 -18.40 6.13 -16.27
CA TYR A 43 -17.71 6.58 -17.48
C TYR A 43 -16.51 5.70 -17.85
N ASN A 44 -16.40 4.51 -17.25
CA ASN A 44 -15.24 3.62 -17.36
C ASN A 44 -13.89 4.29 -17.04
N ILE A 45 -13.91 5.34 -16.21
CA ILE A 45 -12.72 6.03 -15.74
C ILE A 45 -12.82 6.29 -14.23
N GLY A 46 -11.83 5.76 -13.49
CA GLY A 46 -11.74 5.97 -12.06
C GLY A 46 -11.56 7.43 -11.69
N LYS A 47 -12.20 7.86 -10.59
CA LYS A 47 -12.13 9.23 -10.06
C LYS A 47 -12.64 10.30 -11.05
N TYR A 48 -13.62 9.99 -11.89
CA TYR A 48 -14.16 10.91 -12.89
C TYR A 48 -14.51 12.31 -12.33
N LEU A 49 -15.28 12.38 -11.24
CA LEU A 49 -15.68 13.66 -10.64
C LEU A 49 -14.48 14.54 -10.24
N LEU A 50 -13.41 13.91 -9.74
CA LEU A 50 -12.17 14.61 -9.43
C LEU A 50 -11.51 15.13 -10.70
N ARG A 51 -11.39 14.31 -11.75
CA ARG A 51 -10.80 14.73 -13.02
C ARG A 51 -11.58 15.91 -13.64
N HIS A 52 -12.90 15.80 -13.67
CA HIS A 52 -13.77 16.83 -14.21
C HIS A 52 -13.61 18.17 -13.46
N ALA A 53 -13.46 18.15 -12.13
CA ALA A 53 -13.22 19.37 -11.34
C ALA A 53 -11.93 20.13 -11.70
N PHE A 54 -10.97 19.50 -12.39
CA PHE A 54 -9.68 20.08 -12.77
C PHE A 54 -9.53 20.34 -14.29
N GLU A 55 -10.61 20.29 -15.08
CA GLU A 55 -10.58 20.54 -16.53
C GLU A 55 -10.20 21.96 -16.95
N ASN A 56 -10.15 22.91 -16.01
CA ASN A 56 -9.80 24.32 -16.26
C ASN A 56 -8.30 24.54 -16.51
N ASN A 57 -7.67 23.70 -17.35
CA ASN A 57 -6.26 23.76 -17.76
C ASN A 57 -5.24 23.70 -16.61
N TYR A 58 -5.57 23.05 -15.48
CA TYR A 58 -4.61 22.79 -14.41
C TYR A 58 -3.56 21.74 -14.80
N LEU A 59 -3.91 20.81 -15.68
CA LEU A 59 -3.05 19.72 -16.16
C LEU A 59 -3.26 19.48 -17.66
N PRO A 60 -2.24 18.99 -18.39
CA PRO A 60 -2.42 18.50 -19.76
C PRO A 60 -3.49 17.40 -19.83
N GLN A 61 -4.32 17.42 -20.88
CA GLN A 61 -5.46 16.51 -21.02
C GLN A 61 -5.06 15.02 -20.93
N ASN A 62 -3.92 14.67 -21.52
CA ASN A 62 -3.38 13.30 -21.48
C ASN A 62 -2.98 12.84 -20.07
N ILE A 63 -2.63 13.76 -19.17
CA ILE A 63 -2.36 13.47 -17.75
C ILE A 63 -3.67 13.43 -16.96
N LEU A 64 -4.56 14.39 -17.19
CA LEU A 64 -5.84 14.51 -16.49
C LEU A 64 -6.72 13.28 -16.69
N TYR A 65 -6.66 12.67 -17.88
CA TYR A 65 -7.44 11.49 -18.25
C TYR A 65 -6.62 10.21 -18.36
N ARG A 66 -5.37 10.21 -17.87
CA ARG A 66 -4.53 9.01 -17.88
C ARG A 66 -5.17 7.87 -17.09
N GLU A 67 -5.09 6.67 -17.66
CA GLU A 67 -5.49 5.44 -16.98
C GLU A 67 -4.62 5.16 -15.76
N LYS A 68 -5.21 4.47 -14.78
CA LYS A 68 -4.50 4.07 -13.57
C LYS A 68 -3.55 2.92 -13.92
N ALA A 69 -2.25 3.20 -13.94
CA ALA A 69 -1.23 2.17 -13.82
C ALA A 69 -1.05 1.81 -12.33
N ALA A 70 -0.87 0.53 -11.99
CA ALA A 70 -0.47 0.18 -10.62
C ALA A 70 0.95 0.71 -10.36
N PHE A 71 1.29 1.01 -9.10
CA PHE A 71 2.64 1.48 -8.77
C PHE A 71 3.71 0.45 -9.14
N SER A 72 3.36 -0.85 -9.12
CA SER A 72 4.20 -1.95 -9.61
C SER A 72 4.49 -1.89 -11.10
N ASP A 73 3.63 -1.28 -11.90
CA ASP A 73 3.81 -1.19 -13.36
C ASP A 73 4.55 0.09 -13.74
N ALA A 74 4.59 1.06 -12.82
CA ALA A 74 5.27 2.35 -12.98
C ALA A 74 6.69 2.36 -12.39
N ILE A 75 6.99 1.42 -11.51
CA ILE A 75 8.32 1.17 -10.91
C ILE A 75 8.75 -0.19 -11.44
N ASP A 76 9.93 -0.29 -12.04
CA ASP A 76 10.45 -1.55 -12.61
C ASP A 76 10.16 -2.76 -11.70
N HIS A 77 9.48 -3.78 -12.24
CA HIS A 77 9.06 -4.98 -11.51
C HIS A 77 10.24 -5.72 -10.86
N SER A 78 11.45 -5.46 -11.35
CA SER A 78 12.70 -6.04 -10.86
C SER A 78 12.82 -5.99 -9.33
N MET A 79 12.45 -4.88 -8.67
CA MET A 79 12.59 -4.76 -7.22
C MET A 79 11.73 -5.74 -6.43
N VAL A 80 10.48 -5.96 -6.86
CA VAL A 80 9.57 -6.90 -6.22
C VAL A 80 10.06 -8.33 -6.44
N ASP A 81 10.50 -8.63 -7.67
CA ASP A 81 10.99 -9.95 -8.01
C ASP A 81 12.27 -10.30 -7.25
N TYR A 82 13.21 -9.35 -7.10
CA TYR A 82 14.42 -9.52 -6.30
C TYR A 82 14.11 -9.82 -4.82
N LEU A 83 13.11 -9.15 -4.23
CA LEU A 83 12.73 -9.38 -2.84
C LEU A 83 12.12 -10.77 -2.64
N LYS A 84 11.28 -11.21 -3.58
CA LYS A 84 10.71 -12.56 -3.59
C LYS A 84 11.79 -13.63 -3.75
N GLU A 85 12.67 -13.47 -4.73
CA GLU A 85 13.79 -14.39 -4.98
C GLU A 85 14.71 -14.48 -3.76
N TYR A 86 15.07 -13.34 -3.17
CA TYR A 86 15.89 -13.31 -1.96
C TYR A 86 15.21 -14.06 -0.79
N ALA A 87 13.90 -13.87 -0.59
CA ALA A 87 13.17 -14.59 0.43
C ALA A 87 13.10 -16.11 0.14
N GLU A 88 12.93 -16.51 -1.11
CA GLU A 88 12.95 -17.91 -1.54
C GLU A 88 14.30 -18.60 -1.28
N LEU A 89 15.40 -17.88 -1.51
CA LEU A 89 16.76 -18.37 -1.22
C LEU A 89 17.07 -18.43 0.27
N LYS A 90 16.48 -17.52 1.06
CA LYS A 90 16.76 -17.41 2.50
C LYS A 90 16.10 -18.47 3.34
N TYR A 91 14.91 -18.94 2.96
CA TYR A 91 14.13 -19.89 3.75
C TYR A 91 13.82 -21.15 2.96
N SER A 92 14.15 -22.32 3.51
CA SER A 92 13.61 -23.58 3.00
C SER A 92 12.10 -23.70 3.27
N ASN A 93 11.44 -24.61 2.56
CA ASN A 93 10.00 -24.85 2.75
C ASN A 93 9.67 -25.42 4.14
N GLU A 94 10.60 -26.15 4.75
CA GLU A 94 10.46 -26.71 6.10
C GLU A 94 10.62 -25.61 7.14
N GLU A 95 11.69 -24.81 7.06
CA GLU A 95 11.91 -23.66 7.93
C GLU A 95 10.76 -22.67 7.87
N PHE A 96 10.26 -22.36 6.66
CA PHE A 96 9.10 -21.49 6.50
C PHE A 96 7.89 -22.01 7.29
N LYS A 97 7.55 -23.30 7.15
CA LYS A 97 6.42 -23.90 7.87
C LYS A 97 6.61 -23.85 9.38
N ASP A 98 7.82 -24.07 9.87
CA ASP A 98 8.10 -24.10 11.31
C ASP A 98 8.20 -22.71 11.93
N LEU A 99 8.85 -21.75 11.26
CA LEU A 99 8.95 -20.36 11.71
C LEU A 99 7.58 -19.68 11.72
N CYS A 100 6.72 -19.95 10.75
CA CYS A 100 5.35 -19.43 10.72
C CYS A 100 4.48 -19.88 11.91
N LYS A 101 4.84 -20.96 12.62
CA LYS A 101 4.11 -21.40 13.83
C LYS A 101 4.36 -20.50 15.04
N LYS A 102 5.41 -19.68 15.01
CA LYS A 102 5.77 -18.77 16.11
C LYS A 102 4.88 -17.54 16.19
N TYR A 103 4.14 -17.25 15.11
CA TYR A 103 3.36 -16.02 14.96
C TYR A 103 1.86 -16.30 15.13
N ASP A 104 1.16 -15.36 15.74
CA ASP A 104 -0.30 -15.41 15.94
C ASP A 104 -1.07 -15.34 14.61
N TYR A 105 -2.32 -15.81 14.61
CA TYR A 105 -3.15 -15.90 13.39
C TYR A 105 -3.26 -14.59 12.60
N HIS A 106 -3.34 -13.44 13.27
CA HIS A 106 -3.52 -12.13 12.64
C HIS A 106 -2.23 -11.60 11.97
N SER A 107 -1.06 -12.03 12.43
CA SER A 107 0.24 -11.64 11.88
C SER A 107 1.00 -12.84 11.30
N LYS A 108 0.29 -13.92 10.98
CA LYS A 108 0.93 -15.17 10.51
C LYS A 108 1.42 -14.98 9.08
N PRO A 109 2.73 -15.13 8.81
CA PRO A 109 3.23 -15.07 7.44
C PRO A 109 2.63 -16.19 6.58
N PHE A 110 2.35 -15.87 5.32
CA PHE A 110 1.76 -16.79 4.35
C PHE A 110 2.59 -16.93 3.05
N THR A 111 3.62 -16.09 2.89
CA THR A 111 4.70 -16.23 1.90
C THR A 111 6.06 -16.11 2.59
N LYS A 112 7.13 -16.65 1.99
CA LYS A 112 8.49 -16.46 2.51
C LYS A 112 8.89 -14.98 2.57
N GLU A 113 8.39 -14.16 1.65
CA GLU A 113 8.56 -12.70 1.67
C GLU A 113 7.91 -12.08 2.92
N SER A 114 6.67 -12.46 3.25
CA SER A 114 6.02 -11.98 4.48
C SER A 114 6.76 -12.43 5.74
N LEU A 115 7.37 -13.63 5.73
CA LEU A 115 8.19 -14.13 6.83
C LEU A 115 9.49 -13.32 6.95
N LEU A 116 10.13 -12.99 5.82
CA LEU A 116 11.29 -12.12 5.80
C LEU A 116 11.01 -10.79 6.51
N TYR A 117 9.88 -10.15 6.19
CA TYR A 117 9.50 -8.88 6.82
C TYR A 117 9.21 -9.04 8.32
N MET A 118 8.55 -10.13 8.74
CA MET A 118 8.32 -10.39 10.16
C MET A 118 9.60 -10.63 10.94
N ASP A 119 10.55 -11.40 10.38
CA ASP A 119 11.83 -11.64 11.04
C ASP A 119 12.64 -10.35 11.19
N ILE A 120 12.61 -9.47 10.17
CA ILE A 120 13.22 -8.14 10.27
C ILE A 120 12.50 -7.30 11.34
N PHE A 121 11.17 -7.32 11.36
CA PHE A 121 10.39 -6.58 12.35
C PHE A 121 10.70 -7.04 13.77
N GLU A 122 10.65 -8.33 14.07
CA GLU A 122 10.94 -8.89 15.40
C GLU A 122 12.40 -8.66 15.84
N LYS A 123 13.34 -8.58 14.89
CA LYS A 123 14.73 -8.19 15.18
C LYS A 123 14.81 -6.79 15.79
N HIS A 124 13.97 -5.86 15.34
CA HIS A 124 13.97 -4.46 15.80
C HIS A 124 12.92 -4.18 16.90
N TYR A 125 11.83 -4.93 16.92
CA TYR A 125 10.66 -4.73 17.78
C TYR A 125 10.24 -6.05 18.43
N GLN A 126 11.10 -6.58 19.30
CA GLN A 126 10.90 -7.88 19.94
C GLN A 126 9.55 -7.99 20.65
N ASN A 127 8.81 -9.07 20.36
CA ASN A 127 7.49 -9.39 20.92
C ASN A 127 6.41 -8.35 20.61
N GLN A 128 6.56 -7.63 19.50
CA GLN A 128 5.59 -6.61 19.07
C GLN A 128 4.77 -7.00 17.85
N GLY A 129 4.81 -8.26 17.40
CA GLY A 129 4.03 -8.74 16.26
C GLY A 129 2.53 -8.36 16.31
N LYS A 130 1.94 -8.24 17.51
CA LYS A 130 0.56 -7.75 17.74
C LYS A 130 0.24 -6.37 17.16
N MET A 131 1.26 -5.55 16.84
CA MET A 131 1.07 -4.26 16.18
C MET A 131 0.67 -4.43 14.70
N ILE A 132 0.96 -5.58 14.11
CA ILE A 132 0.69 -5.90 12.71
C ILE A 132 -0.67 -6.59 12.64
N GLN A 133 -1.69 -5.84 12.19
CA GLN A 133 -3.05 -6.36 12.12
C GLN A 133 -3.29 -7.31 10.94
N ASP A 134 -2.64 -7.06 9.81
CA ASP A 134 -2.69 -7.86 8.58
C ASP A 134 -1.53 -7.46 7.67
N PHE A 135 -1.15 -8.32 6.73
CA PHE A 135 -0.24 -7.96 5.65
C PHE A 135 -1.02 -7.31 4.53
N TRP A 136 -0.69 -6.05 4.24
CA TRP A 136 -1.29 -5.35 3.11
C TRP A 136 -0.81 -5.95 1.79
N MET A 137 -1.73 -6.45 0.98
CA MET A 137 -1.48 -6.87 -0.40
C MET A 137 -2.66 -6.45 -1.28
N PRO A 138 -2.40 -5.95 -2.51
CA PRO A 138 -3.47 -5.59 -3.45
C PRO A 138 -4.29 -6.83 -3.89
N ASN A 139 -3.67 -8.01 -3.89
CA ASN A 139 -4.35 -9.29 -4.07
C ASN A 139 -3.61 -10.39 -3.29
N LYS A 140 -4.31 -11.13 -2.43
CA LYS A 140 -3.73 -12.23 -1.63
C LYS A 140 -3.56 -13.54 -2.42
N SER A 141 -4.11 -13.63 -3.63
CA SER A 141 -4.04 -14.82 -4.49
C SER A 141 -3.06 -14.70 -5.65
N TRP A 142 -2.29 -13.62 -5.72
CA TRP A 142 -1.21 -13.42 -6.70
C TRP A 142 0.12 -13.97 -6.19
#